data_AF-E0IBV7-F1
#
_entry.id   AF-E0IBV7-F1
#
_cell.length_a   1.000
_cell.length_b   1.000
_cell.length_c   1.000
_cell.angle_alpha   90.00
_cell.angle_beta   90.00
_cell.angle_gamma   90.00
#
_symmetry.space_group_name_H-M   'P 1'
#
loop_
_entity.id
_entity.type
_entity.pdbx_description
1 polymer ?
#
loop_
_entity_poly.entity_id
_entity_poly.type
_entity_poly.pdbx_seq_one_letter_code
_entity_poly.pdbx_strand_id
1 'polypeptide(L)' 'MLDDTARKVLRILFNSYRQEWSRIDLKRLRHLSGRSKELTDQALRELLKEGFIEHQNGLVRVINGWEQPVKTISRQWID' A
#
# COMPACT_ATOMS: atom_id res chain seq x y z
N MET A 1 -8.91 5.44 5.74
CA MET A 1 -8.85 6.24 4.49
C MET A 1 -7.41 6.58 4.26
N LEU A 2 -6.84 6.24 3.09
CA LEU A 2 -5.41 6.43 2.86
C LEU A 2 -5.02 7.91 2.82
N ASP A 3 -3.92 8.25 3.48
CA ASP A 3 -3.31 9.57 3.37
C ASP A 3 -2.70 9.81 1.96
N ASP A 4 -2.24 11.03 1.70
CA ASP A 4 -1.64 11.37 0.39
C ASP A 4 -0.36 10.56 0.11
N THR A 5 0.43 10.30 1.14
CA THR A 5 1.70 9.56 1.02
C THR A 5 1.45 8.12 0.64
N ALA A 6 0.54 7.43 1.33
CA ALA A 6 0.11 6.07 1.07
C ALA A 6 -0.51 5.94 -0.31
N ARG A 7 -1.37 6.87 -0.74
CA ARG A 7 -1.91 6.90 -2.11
C ARG A 7 -0.81 7.03 -3.17
N LYS A 8 0.16 7.91 -2.95
CA LYS A 8 1.29 8.09 -3.88
C LYS A 8 2.16 6.83 -3.94
N VAL A 9 2.50 6.25 -2.79
CA VAL A 9 3.28 5.00 -2.69
C VAL A 9 2.56 3.86 -3.41
N LEU A 10 1.25 3.69 -3.16
CA LEU A 10 0.44 2.67 -3.83
C LEU A 10 0.47 2.81 -5.34
N ARG A 11 0.33 4.03 -5.86
CA ARG A 11 0.40 4.30 -7.30
C ARG A 11 1.76 3.93 -7.89
N ILE A 12 2.85 4.24 -7.20
CA ILE A 12 4.21 3.87 -7.65
C ILE A 12 4.37 2.35 -7.67
N LEU A 13 3.91 1.65 -6.64
CA LEU A 13 3.96 0.20 -6.58
C LEU A 13 3.18 -0.43 -7.73
N PHE A 14 1.94 0.01 -7.94
CA PHE A 14 1.10 -0.48 -9.04
C PHE A 14 1.73 -0.23 -10.41
N ASN A 15 2.32 0.95 -10.64
CA ASN A 15 2.96 1.27 -11.92
C ASN A 15 4.26 0.50 -12.14
N SER A 16 4.98 0.14 -11.08
CA SER A 16 6.29 -0.51 -11.18
C SER A 16 6.20 -2.03 -11.22
N TYR A 17 5.27 -2.60 -10.45
CA TYR A 17 5.21 -4.04 -10.18
C TYR A 17 3.82 -4.64 -10.46
N ARG A 18 2.83 -3.82 -10.82
CA ARG A 18 1.44 -4.26 -11.06
C ARG A 18 0.95 -5.08 -9.86
N GLN A 19 0.39 -6.25 -10.11
CA GLN A 19 -0.06 -7.24 -9.12
C GLN A 19 0.87 -8.46 -9.09
N GLU A 20 2.14 -8.30 -9.46
CA GLU A 20 3.11 -9.38 -9.39
C GLU A 20 3.82 -9.39 -8.03
N TRP A 21 4.10 -10.58 -7.51
CA TRP A 21 4.93 -10.75 -6.32
C TRP A 21 6.36 -10.28 -6.61
N SER A 22 6.72 -9.12 -6.08
CA SER A 22 7.95 -8.44 -6.44
C SER A 22 8.75 -8.03 -5.21
N ARG A 23 10.08 -8.09 -5.31
CA ARG A 23 10.96 -7.51 -4.31
C ARG A 23 11.02 -6.00 -4.55
N ILE A 24 10.44 -5.22 -3.63
CA ILE A 24 10.41 -3.76 -3.77
C ILE A 24 11.82 -3.18 -3.58
N ASP A 25 12.27 -2.41 -4.55
CA ASP A 25 13.40 -1.50 -4.37
C ASP A 25 12.97 -0.27 -3.55
N LEU A 26 13.24 -0.31 -2.24
CA LEU A 26 12.92 0.78 -1.31
C LEU A 26 13.68 2.07 -1.63
N LYS A 27 14.88 2.00 -2.24
CA LYS A 27 15.64 3.19 -2.62
C LYS A 27 14.95 3.90 -3.77
N ARG A 28 14.54 3.14 -4.80
CA ARG A 28 13.75 3.67 -5.91
C ARG A 28 12.39 4.19 -5.45
N LEU A 29 11.71 3.47 -4.55
CA LEU A 29 10.42 3.89 -4.02
C LEU A 29 10.50 5.25 -3.31
N ARG A 30 11.51 5.46 -2.45
CA ARG A 30 11.76 6.75 -1.78
C ARG A 30 12.05 7.88 -2.77
N HIS A 31 12.87 7.60 -3.79
CA HIS A 31 13.20 8.58 -4.81
C HIS A 31 11.96 9.02 -5.59
N LEU A 32 11.11 8.08 -6.03
CA LEU A 32 9.89 8.37 -6.77
C LEU A 32 8.78 8.98 -5.90
N SER A 33 8.70 8.61 -4.62
CA SER A 33 7.75 9.20 -3.69
C SER A 33 8.16 10.62 -3.31
N GLY A 34 9.45 10.94 -3.32
CA GLY A 34 10.00 12.19 -2.80
C GLY A 34 9.80 12.33 -1.30
N ARG A 35 9.70 11.21 -0.58
CA ARG A 35 9.42 11.15 0.87
C ARG A 35 10.62 10.57 1.61
N SER A 36 10.71 10.88 2.90
CA SER A 36 11.73 10.30 3.77
C SER A 36 11.54 8.78 3.89
N LYS A 37 12.55 8.11 4.45
CA LYS A 37 12.49 6.68 4.71
C LYS A 37 11.34 6.36 5.67
N GLU A 38 11.22 7.12 6.75
CA GLU A 38 10.24 6.92 7.82
C GLU A 38 8.81 7.04 7.27
N LEU A 39 8.54 8.07 6.47
CA LEU A 39 7.23 8.27 5.84
C LEU A 39 6.90 7.17 4.81
N THR A 40 7.90 6.71 4.05
CA THR A 40 7.71 5.62 3.09
C THR A 40 7.44 4.30 3.80
N ASP A 41 8.17 4.01 4.88
CA ASP A 41 7.98 2.80 5.69
C ASP A 41 6.63 2.82 6.41
N GLN A 42 6.22 3.98 6.94
CA GLN A 42 4.89 4.17 7.53
C GLN A 42 3.77 3.94 6.50
N ALA A 43 3.91 4.50 5.30
CA ALA A 43 2.94 4.32 4.23
C ALA A 43 2.84 2.85 3.79
N LEU A 44 3.94 2.11 3.69
CA LEU A 44 3.91 0.68 3.39
C LEU A 44 3.18 -0.11 4.48
N ARG A 45 3.40 0.21 5.76
CA ARG A 45 2.68 -0.40 6.88
C ARG A 45 1.18 -0.10 6.83
N GLU A 46 0.81 1.15 6.51
CA GLU A 46 -0.59 1.53 6.35
C GLU A 46 -1.24 0.77 5.19
N LEU A 47 -0.60 0.71 4.01
CA LEU A 47 -1.11 -0.05 2.87
C LEU A 47 -1.29 -1.53 3.19
N LEU A 48 -0.37 -2.12 3.95
CA LEU A 48 -0.47 -3.52 4.39
C LEU A 48 -1.64 -3.70 5.36
N LYS A 49 -1.72 -2.87 6.40
CA LYS A 49 -2.80 -2.88 7.39
C LYS A 49 -4.17 -2.68 6.74
N GLU A 50 -4.23 -1.80 5.76
CA GLU A 50 -5.44 -1.42 5.07
C GLU A 50 -5.79 -2.39 3.91
N GLY A 51 -5.01 -3.44 3.67
CA GLY A 51 -5.31 -4.46 2.66
C GLY A 51 -5.19 -3.97 1.22
N PHE A 52 -4.29 -3.03 0.94
CA PHE A 52 -3.97 -2.60 -0.43
C PHE A 52 -2.75 -3.33 -1.00
N ILE A 53 -1.89 -3.86 -0.14
CA ILE A 53 -0.74 -4.69 -0.52
C ILE A 53 -0.67 -5.93 0.37
N GLU A 54 -0.10 -7.00 -0.17
CA GLU A 54 0.26 -8.22 0.58
C GLU A 54 1.78 -8.33 0.68
N HIS A 55 2.25 -8.96 1.76
CA HIS A 55 3.65 -9.28 1.95
C HIS A 55 3.81 -10.76 2.28
N GLN A 56 4.60 -11.47 1.49
CA GLN A 56 4.88 -12.89 1.67
C GLN A 56 6.32 -13.19 1.24
N ASN A 57 7.09 -13.90 2.06
CA ASN A 57 8.46 -14.32 1.76
C ASN A 57 9.41 -13.19 1.29
N GLY A 58 9.24 -11.97 1.82
CA GLY A 58 10.04 -10.80 1.41
C GLY A 58 9.63 -10.16 0.08
N LEU A 59 8.54 -10.66 -0.54
CA LEU A 59 7.93 -10.11 -1.73
C LEU A 59 6.67 -9.35 -1.34
N VAL A 60 6.35 -8.33 -2.14
CA VAL A 60 5.13 -7.54 -1.98
C VAL A 60 4.35 -7.55 -3.29
N ARG A 61 3.03 -7.60 -3.16
CA ARG A 61 2.08 -7.56 -4.27
C ARG A 61 1.00 -6.52 -4.00
N VAL A 62 0.56 -5.77 -5.01
CA VAL A 62 -0.62 -4.90 -4.90
C VAL A 62 -1.88 -5.74 -5.09
N ILE A 63 -2.86 -5.58 -4.19
CA ILE A 63 -4.13 -6.33 -4.21
C ILE A 63 -5.09 -5.66 -5.21
N ASN A 64 -5.82 -6.45 -6.01
CA ASN A 64 -6.86 -5.89 -6.87
C ASN A 64 -8.03 -5.32 -6.05
N GLY A 65 -8.71 -4.30 -6.58
CA GLY A 65 -9.86 -3.68 -5.90
C GLY A 65 -10.97 -4.67 -5.52
N TRP A 66 -11.16 -5.74 -6.30
CA TRP A 66 -12.13 -6.82 -6.03
C TRP A 66 -11.60 -7.92 -5.09
N GLU A 67 -10.30 -7.96 -4.84
CA GLU A 67 -9.64 -8.87 -3.87
C GLU A 67 -9.45 -8.20 -2.50
N GLN A 68 -9.72 -6.89 -2.38
CA GLN A 68 -9.55 -6.19 -1.12
C GLN A 68 -10.43 -6.84 -0.05
N PRO A 69 -9.87 -7.15 1.13
CA PRO A 69 -10.67 -7.70 2.21
C PRO A 69 -11.79 -6.72 2.51
N VAL A 70 -13.03 -7.23 2.63
CA VAL A 70 -14.16 -6.44 3.07
C VAL A 70 -13.81 -5.95 4.48
N LYS A 71 -13.35 -4.70 4.58
CA LYS A 71 -13.35 -4.02 5.86
C LYS A 71 -14.81 -3.92 6.24
N THR A 72 -15.23 -4.65 7.27
CA THR A 72 -16.51 -4.44 7.91
C THR A 72 -16.55 -2.97 8.31
N ILE A 73 -17.16 -2.13 7.47
CA ILE A 73 -17.47 -0.77 7.83
C ILE A 73 -18.54 -0.94 8.90
N SER A 74 -18.14 -0.87 10.17
CA SER A 74 -19.09 -0.60 11.25
C SER A 74 -19.66 0.80 10.99
N ARG A 75 -20.63 0.89 10.08
CA ARG A 75 -21.57 2.00 10.01
C ARG A 75 -22.37 1.91 11.31
N GLN A 76 -21.83 2.49 12.38
CA GLN A 76 -22.69 2.98 13.44
C GLN A 76 -23.51 4.11 12.81
N TRP A 77 -24.71 3.75 12.37
CA TRP A 77 -25.77 4.69 12.17
C TRP A 77 -26.05 5.31 13.54
N ILE A 78 -25.81 6.60 13.67
CA ILE A 78 -26.32 7.37 14.79
C ILE A 78 -27.74 7.74 14.37
N ASP A 79 -28.73 7.24 15.11
CA ASP A 79 -30.14 7.64 15.04
C ASP A 79 -30.32 9.14 15.30
#